data_AF-A0A9D4K7Y6-F1
#
_entry.id   AF-A0A9D4K7Y6-F1
#
_cell.length_a   1.000
_cell.length_b   1.000
_cell.length_c   1.000
_cell.angle_alpha   90.00
_cell.angle_beta   90.00
_cell.angle_gamma   90.00
#
_symmetry.space_group_name_H-M   'P 1'
#
loop_
_entity.id
_entity.type
_entity.pdbx_description
1 polymer ?
#
loop_
_entity_poly.entity_id
_entity_poly.type
_entity_poly.pdbx_seq_one_letter_code
_entity_poly.pdbx_strand_id
1 'polypeptide(L)'
;MAAPIKHASSEKGRKKVLKKLRKLTETLKEKHDIACEDKPSRIICVCNGGLDNNVTFEEINNLFTQYDEKCDIFMLPQKSYCYVCCSDVEVSEKAVTNLNGYKLPANGHRKMEVVLYTLFVNKVPESMYPSHDRPPGLILLEDFITQEYADQIMACVFGDHNIRSGEEAALKHRFVKHYGDTTPC
;
A
#
# COMPACT_ATOMS: atom_id res chain seq x y z
N MET A 1 -7.75 3.28 23.88
CA MET A 1 -8.90 2.37 23.70
C MET A 1 -9.75 2.91 22.55
N ALA A 2 -9.55 2.39 21.33
CA ALA A 2 -10.28 2.86 20.15
C ALA A 2 -11.68 2.23 20.14
N ALA A 3 -12.70 3.06 19.92
CA ALA A 3 -14.10 2.65 19.90
C ALA A 3 -14.38 1.71 18.72
N PRO A 4 -15.27 0.71 18.85
CA PRO A 4 -15.66 -0.15 17.74
C PRO A 4 -16.37 0.70 16.70
N ILE A 5 -15.82 0.72 15.49
CA ILE A 5 -16.41 1.42 14.34
C ILE A 5 -17.69 0.67 13.95
N LYS A 6 -18.84 1.32 14.17
CA LYS A 6 -20.18 0.77 13.92
C LYS A 6 -20.46 0.71 12.41
N HIS A 7 -20.17 -0.41 11.74
CA HIS A 7 -20.64 -0.62 10.37
C HIS A 7 -21.52 -1.88 10.22
N ALA A 8 -22.69 -1.65 9.61
CA ALA A 8 -23.78 -2.59 9.27
C ALA A 8 -24.66 -3.13 10.43
N SER A 9 -25.41 -2.24 11.11
CA SER A 9 -26.40 -2.56 12.15
C SER A 9 -27.71 -3.23 11.66
N SER A 10 -27.79 -3.80 10.45
CA SER A 10 -29.03 -4.47 9.98
C SER A 10 -28.78 -5.80 9.28
N GLU A 11 -29.66 -6.78 9.54
CA GLU A 11 -29.62 -8.12 8.94
C GLU A 11 -29.68 -8.09 7.40
N LYS A 12 -30.44 -7.12 6.85
CA LYS A 12 -30.50 -6.86 5.40
C LYS A 12 -29.13 -6.43 4.85
N GLY A 13 -28.36 -5.64 5.60
CA GLY A 13 -27.00 -5.23 5.23
C GLY A 13 -26.04 -6.42 5.18
N ARG A 14 -26.05 -7.29 6.20
CA ARG A 14 -25.23 -8.52 6.21
C ARG A 14 -25.54 -9.44 5.02
N LYS A 15 -26.82 -9.65 4.68
CA LYS A 15 -27.20 -10.47 3.51
C LYS A 15 -26.66 -9.89 2.19
N LYS A 16 -26.63 -8.56 2.04
CA LYS A 16 -26.05 -7.89 0.86
C LYS A 16 -24.54 -8.11 0.77
N VAL A 17 -23.82 -7.97 1.88
CA VAL A 17 -22.37 -8.21 1.95
C VAL A 17 -22.05 -9.66 1.58
N LEU A 18 -22.75 -10.63 2.17
CA LEU A 18 -22.57 -12.06 1.86
C LEU A 18 -22.79 -12.38 0.39
N LYS A 19 -23.84 -11.83 -0.23
CA LYS A 19 -24.08 -11.99 -1.67
C LYS A 19 -22.94 -11.41 -2.52
N LYS A 20 -22.37 -10.28 -2.09
CA LYS A 20 -21.25 -9.64 -2.79
C LYS A 20 -19.96 -10.45 -2.64
N LEU A 21 -19.66 -10.96 -1.45
CA LEU A 21 -18.51 -11.82 -1.18
C LEU A 21 -18.52 -13.09 -2.04
N ARG A 22 -19.67 -13.75 -2.17
CA ARG A 22 -19.82 -14.92 -3.06
C ARG A 22 -19.45 -14.59 -4.51
N LYS A 23 -20.03 -13.51 -5.04
CA LYS A 23 -19.73 -13.05 -6.41
C LYS A 23 -18.26 -12.67 -6.59
N LEU A 24 -17.66 -12.02 -5.59
CA LEU A 24 -16.24 -11.65 -5.62
C LEU A 24 -15.35 -12.90 -5.59
N THR A 25 -15.68 -13.89 -4.77
CA THR A 25 -14.96 -15.16 -4.69
C THR A 25 -14.94 -15.87 -6.05
N GLU A 26 -16.09 -15.97 -6.71
CA GLU A 26 -16.20 -16.51 -8.07
C GLU A 26 -15.34 -15.72 -9.07
N THR A 27 -15.45 -14.39 -9.04
CA THR A 27 -14.71 -13.51 -9.96
C THR A 27 -13.19 -13.60 -9.75
N LEU A 28 -12.73 -13.66 -8.50
CA LEU A 28 -11.33 -13.80 -8.13
C LEU A 28 -10.76 -15.12 -8.63
N LYS A 29 -11.52 -16.20 -8.47
CA LYS A 29 -11.12 -17.52 -8.97
C LYS A 29 -11.06 -17.56 -10.49
N GLU A 30 -12.10 -17.08 -11.17
CA GLU A 30 -12.21 -17.17 -12.64
C GLU A 30 -11.25 -16.23 -13.39
N LYS A 31 -11.08 -14.98 -12.92
CA LYS A 31 -10.34 -13.95 -13.65
C LYS A 31 -8.92 -13.71 -13.16
N HIS A 32 -8.64 -14.11 -11.93
CA HIS A 32 -7.36 -13.80 -11.28
C HIS A 32 -6.65 -15.03 -10.73
N ASP A 33 -7.27 -16.22 -10.85
CA ASP A 33 -6.74 -17.48 -10.31
C ASP A 33 -6.42 -17.40 -8.81
N ILE A 34 -7.22 -16.63 -8.07
CA ILE A 34 -7.08 -16.46 -6.62
C ILE A 34 -8.08 -17.38 -5.93
N ALA A 35 -7.56 -18.40 -5.24
CA ALA A 35 -8.36 -19.29 -4.42
C ALA A 35 -8.63 -18.66 -3.04
N CYS A 36 -9.89 -18.30 -2.79
CA CYS A 36 -10.33 -17.88 -1.46
C CYS A 36 -10.62 -19.10 -0.58
N GLU A 37 -10.34 -18.96 0.71
CA GLU A 37 -10.60 -19.99 1.72
C GLU A 37 -11.72 -19.56 2.67
N ASP A 38 -12.51 -20.54 3.11
CA ASP A 38 -13.49 -20.32 4.18
C ASP A 38 -12.85 -20.37 5.57
N LYS A 39 -11.66 -20.98 5.68
CA LYS A 39 -10.90 -21.08 6.92
C LYS A 39 -10.07 -19.82 7.14
N PRO A 40 -9.94 -19.33 8.38
CA PRO A 40 -9.03 -18.23 8.70
C PRO A 40 -7.59 -18.53 8.28
N SER A 41 -6.97 -17.55 7.65
CA SER A 41 -5.58 -17.57 7.18
C SER A 41 -4.95 -16.22 7.47
N ARG A 42 -3.63 -16.19 7.68
CA ARG A 42 -2.86 -14.95 7.89
C ARG A 42 -2.95 -13.97 6.73
N ILE A 43 -3.28 -14.46 5.52
CA ILE A 43 -3.29 -13.66 4.30
C ILE A 43 -4.74 -13.31 3.95
N ILE A 44 -4.97 -12.01 3.78
CA ILE A 44 -6.28 -11.43 3.44
C ILE A 44 -6.17 -10.78 2.07
N CYS A 45 -7.09 -11.14 1.17
CA CYS A 45 -7.35 -10.38 -0.04
C CYS A 45 -8.40 -9.30 0.25
N VAL A 46 -8.03 -8.04 0.11
CA VAL A 46 -8.91 -6.88 0.31
C VAL A 46 -9.42 -6.44 -1.05
N CYS A 47 -10.60 -6.95 -1.40
CA CYS A 47 -11.32 -6.53 -2.59
C CYS A 47 -11.76 -5.07 -2.48
N ASN A 48 -11.70 -4.40 -3.62
CA ASN A 48 -11.84 -2.96 -3.79
C ASN A 48 -10.77 -2.08 -3.14
N GLY A 49 -9.84 -2.67 -2.37
CA GLY A 49 -8.76 -1.97 -1.68
C GLY A 49 -7.52 -1.68 -2.54
N GLY A 50 -7.56 -1.96 -3.84
CA GLY A 50 -6.41 -1.81 -4.73
C GLY A 50 -6.28 -0.42 -5.39
N LEU A 51 -5.14 -0.21 -6.05
CA LEU A 51 -4.77 1.06 -6.69
C LEU A 51 -5.74 1.48 -7.81
N ASP A 52 -6.35 0.51 -8.51
CA ASP A 52 -7.33 0.77 -9.58
C ASP A 52 -8.60 1.47 -9.08
N ASN A 53 -8.92 1.33 -7.79
CA ASN A 53 -10.01 2.06 -7.14
C ASN A 53 -9.55 3.34 -6.44
N ASN A 54 -8.33 3.82 -6.72
CA ASN A 54 -7.72 4.95 -6.05
C ASN A 54 -7.69 4.80 -4.52
N VAL A 55 -7.45 3.58 -4.04
CA VAL A 55 -7.16 3.32 -2.62
C VAL A 55 -5.66 3.34 -2.44
N THR A 56 -5.16 4.15 -1.50
CA THR A 56 -3.72 4.29 -1.27
C THR A 56 -3.21 3.26 -0.28
N PHE A 57 -1.89 3.03 -0.30
CA PHE A 57 -1.21 2.20 0.70
C PHE A 57 -1.48 2.70 2.12
N GLU A 58 -1.37 4.02 2.34
CA GLU A 58 -1.60 4.63 3.65
C GLU A 58 -3.02 4.38 4.18
N GLU A 59 -4.04 4.38 3.32
CA GLU A 59 -5.41 4.09 3.73
C GLU A 59 -5.58 2.66 4.23
N ILE A 60 -4.99 1.68 3.52
CA ILE A 60 -5.00 0.28 3.95
C ILE A 60 -4.15 0.12 5.20
N ASN A 61 -2.94 0.70 5.23
CA ASN A 61 -2.04 0.62 6.37
C ASN A 61 -2.71 1.17 7.64
N ASN A 62 -3.25 2.38 7.60
CA ASN A 62 -3.92 3.00 8.75
C ASN A 62 -5.14 2.21 9.25
N LEU A 63 -5.81 1.43 8.39
CA LEU A 63 -6.89 0.52 8.79
C LEU A 63 -6.35 -0.74 9.48
N PHE A 64 -5.27 -1.33 8.95
CA PHE A 64 -4.75 -2.61 9.42
C PHE A 64 -3.79 -2.49 10.61
N THR A 65 -3.05 -1.39 10.75
CA THR A 65 -2.20 -1.09 11.91
C THR A 65 -2.98 -1.06 13.23
N GLN A 66 -4.29 -0.82 13.19
CA GLN A 66 -5.17 -0.88 14.36
C GLN A 66 -5.33 -2.30 14.93
N TYR A 67 -5.09 -3.32 14.09
CA TYR A 67 -5.15 -4.72 14.45
C TYR A 67 -3.75 -5.31 14.61
N ASP A 68 -2.83 -4.93 13.72
CA ASP A 68 -1.47 -5.45 13.67
C ASP A 68 -0.50 -4.46 13.02
N GLU A 69 0.45 -3.97 13.81
CA GLU A 69 1.51 -3.05 13.37
C GLU A 69 2.52 -3.71 12.42
N LYS A 70 2.59 -5.04 12.38
CA LYS A 70 3.56 -5.81 11.59
C LYS A 70 2.94 -6.41 10.31
N CYS A 71 1.84 -5.84 9.82
CA CYS A 71 1.25 -6.30 8.57
C CYS A 71 2.12 -5.92 7.37
N ASP A 72 2.36 -6.89 6.48
CA ASP A 72 2.88 -6.61 5.15
C ASP A 72 1.72 -6.38 4.18
N ILE A 73 1.77 -5.29 3.42
CA ILE A 73 0.70 -4.91 2.48
C ILE A 73 1.26 -4.93 1.07
N PHE A 74 0.59 -5.66 0.18
CA PHE A 74 0.98 -5.78 -1.22
C PHE A 74 -0.11 -5.22 -2.13
N MET A 75 0.20 -4.11 -2.81
CA MET A 75 -0.70 -3.49 -3.78
C MET A 75 -0.13 -3.65 -5.18
N LEU A 76 -0.89 -4.27 -6.08
CA LEU A 76 -0.49 -4.40 -7.47
C LEU A 76 -0.97 -3.22 -8.32
N PRO A 77 -0.15 -2.73 -9.26
CA PRO A 77 -0.60 -1.81 -10.29
C PRO A 77 -1.79 -2.39 -11.07
N GLN A 78 -2.75 -1.52 -11.41
CA GLN A 78 -3.93 -1.89 -12.22
C GLN A 78 -4.79 -3.02 -11.62
N LYS A 79 -4.69 -3.28 -10.32
CA LYS A 79 -5.59 -4.18 -9.60
C LYS A 79 -6.50 -3.40 -8.67
N SER A 80 -7.76 -3.82 -8.64
CA SER A 80 -8.78 -3.29 -7.75
C SER A 80 -8.77 -3.95 -6.37
N TYR A 81 -7.83 -4.87 -6.11
CA TYR A 81 -7.62 -5.54 -4.84
C TYR A 81 -6.16 -5.43 -4.39
N CYS A 82 -5.92 -5.64 -3.11
CA CYS A 82 -4.60 -5.77 -2.52
C CYS A 82 -4.55 -6.96 -1.55
N TYR A 83 -3.35 -7.34 -1.11
CA TYR A 83 -3.14 -8.37 -0.10
C TYR A 83 -2.62 -7.74 1.17
N VAL A 84 -3.04 -8.29 2.30
CA VAL A 84 -2.51 -7.97 3.62
C VAL A 84 -2.13 -9.27 4.31
N CYS A 85 -0.86 -9.38 4.72
CA CYS A 85 -0.33 -10.50 5.48
C CYS A 85 -0.18 -10.08 6.94
N CYS A 86 -1.02 -10.64 7.81
CA CYS A 86 -0.93 -10.42 9.24
C CYS A 86 0.14 -11.33 9.88
N SER A 87 0.64 -10.90 11.04
CA SER A 87 1.54 -11.65 11.90
C SER A 87 0.90 -12.95 12.40
N ASP A 88 -0.40 -12.93 12.72
CA ASP A 88 -1.14 -14.06 13.27
C ASP A 88 -2.53 -14.25 12.63
N VAL A 89 -3.04 -15.49 12.65
CA VAL A 89 -4.37 -15.86 12.13
C VAL A 89 -5.48 -15.22 12.95
N GLU A 90 -5.37 -15.18 14.29
CA GLU A 90 -6.40 -14.58 15.14
C GLU A 90 -6.59 -13.08 14.84
N VAL A 91 -5.49 -12.40 14.53
CA VAL A 91 -5.52 -10.98 14.20
C VAL A 91 -6.16 -10.75 12.84
N SER A 92 -5.83 -11.60 11.87
CA SER A 92 -6.45 -11.58 10.54
C SER A 92 -7.97 -11.81 10.63
N GLU A 93 -8.43 -12.69 11.53
CA GLU A 93 -9.84 -13.00 11.71
C GLU A 93 -10.61 -11.82 12.32
N LYS A 94 -10.01 -11.14 13.30
CA LYS A 94 -10.54 -9.89 13.86
C LYS A 94 -10.62 -8.80 12.80
N ALA A 95 -9.57 -8.63 12.00
CA ALA A 95 -9.55 -7.63 10.92
C ALA A 95 -10.63 -7.93 9.87
N VAL A 96 -10.75 -9.17 9.40
CA VAL A 96 -11.77 -9.59 8.43
C VAL A 96 -13.17 -9.36 8.98
N THR A 97 -13.45 -9.77 10.22
CA THR A 97 -14.78 -9.61 10.83
C THR A 97 -15.23 -8.16 10.92
N ASN A 98 -14.30 -7.25 11.26
CA ASN A 98 -14.61 -5.83 11.47
C ASN A 98 -14.54 -4.98 10.20
N LEU A 99 -13.68 -5.34 9.24
CA LEU A 99 -13.47 -4.55 8.01
C LEU A 99 -14.35 -4.99 6.83
N ASN A 100 -15.05 -6.13 6.92
CA ASN A 100 -15.88 -6.60 5.82
C ASN A 100 -17.13 -5.73 5.62
N GLY A 101 -17.24 -5.08 4.47
CA GLY A 101 -18.26 -4.08 4.20
C GLY A 101 -17.92 -2.69 4.75
N TYR A 102 -16.68 -2.47 5.21
CA TYR A 102 -16.19 -1.16 5.64
C TYR A 102 -16.21 -0.17 4.49
N LYS A 103 -16.59 1.08 4.78
CA LYS A 103 -16.69 2.15 3.80
C LYS A 103 -15.52 3.11 3.95
N LEU A 104 -14.60 3.07 2.99
CA LEU A 104 -13.60 4.12 2.84
C LEU A 104 -14.27 5.40 2.32
N PRO A 105 -14.09 6.54 3.00
CA PRO A 105 -14.69 7.80 2.57
C PRO A 105 -14.08 8.30 1.25
N ALA A 106 -14.83 9.17 0.58
CA ALA A 106 -14.27 10.01 -0.48
C ALA A 106 -13.20 10.95 0.11
N ASN A 107 -12.18 11.27 -0.69
CA ASN A 107 -11.07 12.13 -0.29
C ASN A 107 -10.63 13.00 -1.48
N GLY A 108 -9.54 13.76 -1.35
CA GLY A 108 -9.03 14.63 -2.42
C GLY A 108 -8.67 13.91 -3.72
N HIS A 109 -8.41 12.60 -3.67
CA HIS A 109 -8.02 11.77 -4.81
C HIS A 109 -9.13 10.82 -5.28
N ARG A 110 -10.20 10.65 -4.50
CA ARG A 110 -11.29 9.70 -4.77
C ARG A 110 -12.66 10.35 -4.56
N LYS A 111 -13.43 10.46 -5.65
CA LYS A 111 -14.74 11.15 -5.69
C LYS A 111 -15.88 10.42 -4.97
N MET A 112 -15.80 9.11 -4.81
CA MET A 112 -16.88 8.27 -4.26
C MET A 112 -16.39 7.40 -3.12
N GLU A 113 -17.29 7.04 -2.20
CA GLU A 113 -16.98 6.04 -1.18
C GLU A 113 -16.66 4.67 -1.83
N VAL A 114 -15.72 3.94 -1.23
CA VAL A 114 -15.37 2.57 -1.64
C VAL A 114 -15.70 1.61 -0.52
N VAL A 115 -16.45 0.56 -0.86
CA VAL A 115 -16.78 -0.51 0.10
C VAL A 115 -15.74 -1.61 -0.01
N LEU A 116 -15.00 -1.86 1.07
CA LEU A 116 -14.02 -2.93 1.17
C LEU A 116 -14.71 -4.26 1.46
N TYR A 117 -14.18 -5.33 0.86
CA TYR A 117 -14.59 -6.69 1.15
C TYR A 117 -13.35 -7.53 1.39
N THR A 118 -13.31 -8.23 2.52
CA THR A 118 -12.15 -9.00 2.97
C THR A 118 -12.45 -10.49 2.82
N LEU A 119 -11.50 -11.22 2.24
CA LEU A 119 -11.56 -12.67 2.00
C LEU A 119 -10.24 -13.31 2.42
N PHE A 120 -10.27 -14.48 3.05
CA PHE A 120 -9.06 -15.24 3.34
C PHE A 120 -8.52 -15.89 2.07
N VAL A 121 -7.20 -15.94 1.95
CA VAL A 121 -6.48 -16.63 0.87
C VAL A 121 -5.28 -17.37 1.47
N ASN A 122 -4.75 -18.36 0.77
CA ASN A 122 -3.59 -19.14 1.25
C ASN A 122 -2.26 -18.72 0.65
N LYS A 123 -2.28 -17.96 -0.45
CA LYS A 123 -1.10 -17.57 -1.21
C LYS A 123 -1.26 -16.15 -1.73
N VAL A 124 -0.14 -15.46 -1.77
CA VAL A 124 0.02 -14.23 -2.57
C VAL A 124 0.67 -14.66 -3.89
N PRO A 125 0.34 -14.04 -5.05
CA PRO A 125 1.02 -14.28 -6.31
C PRO A 125 2.55 -14.26 -6.18
N GLU A 126 3.24 -15.20 -6.83
CA GLU A 126 4.70 -15.34 -6.70
C GLU A 126 5.47 -14.05 -7.06
N SER A 127 4.93 -13.24 -7.97
CA SER A 127 5.46 -11.93 -8.35
C SER A 127 5.48 -10.89 -7.21
N MET A 128 4.88 -11.20 -6.05
CA MET A 128 4.85 -10.31 -4.87
C MET A 128 5.79 -10.73 -3.77
N TYR A 129 6.41 -11.92 -3.83
CA TYR A 129 7.53 -12.16 -2.93
C TYR A 129 8.58 -11.10 -3.27
N PRO A 130 9.06 -10.31 -2.29
CA PRO A 130 10.17 -9.41 -2.55
C PRO A 130 11.29 -10.27 -3.13
N SER A 131 11.56 -10.06 -4.41
CA SER A 131 12.69 -10.71 -5.06
C SER A 131 13.93 -10.23 -4.32
N HIS A 132 14.58 -11.14 -3.59
CA HIS A 132 15.92 -10.88 -3.08
C HIS A 132 16.92 -10.71 -4.24
N ASP A 133 16.54 -11.15 -5.44
CA ASP A 133 17.36 -11.00 -6.63
C ASP A 133 17.36 -9.55 -7.08
N ARG A 134 18.56 -8.96 -7.09
CA ARG A 134 18.83 -7.65 -7.67
C ARG A 134 18.69 -7.77 -9.20
N PRO A 135 18.17 -6.75 -9.90
CA PRO A 135 18.17 -6.72 -11.36
C PRO A 135 19.57 -7.00 -11.90
N PRO A 136 19.70 -7.74 -13.03
CA PRO A 136 21.00 -8.03 -13.62
C PRO A 136 21.75 -6.74 -13.92
N GLY A 137 22.98 -6.63 -13.40
CA GLY A 137 23.82 -5.44 -13.50
C GLY A 137 23.72 -4.45 -12.33
N LEU A 138 22.77 -4.62 -11.40
CA LEU A 138 22.70 -3.80 -10.19
C LEU A 138 23.64 -4.33 -9.10
N ILE A 139 24.68 -3.56 -8.78
CA ILE A 139 25.61 -3.84 -7.67
C ILE A 139 25.43 -2.74 -6.62
N LEU A 140 24.97 -3.11 -5.42
CA LEU A 140 24.95 -2.21 -4.26
C LEU A 140 26.22 -2.42 -3.44
N LEU A 141 27.00 -1.35 -3.29
CA LEU A 141 28.16 -1.27 -2.41
C LEU A 141 27.72 -0.56 -1.13
N GLU A 142 27.58 -1.32 -0.04
CA GLU A 142 27.29 -0.76 1.28
C GLU A 142 28.53 -0.03 1.82
N ASP A 143 28.31 1.04 2.58
CA ASP A 143 29.37 1.83 3.23
C ASP A 143 30.48 2.31 2.28
N PHE A 144 30.10 2.67 1.04
CA PHE A 144 31.04 3.15 0.02
C PHE A 144 31.83 4.40 0.44
N ILE A 145 31.26 5.22 1.33
CA ILE A 145 31.90 6.39 1.92
C ILE A 145 31.72 6.38 3.44
N THR A 146 32.64 7.02 4.17
CA THR A 146 32.48 7.21 5.62
C THR A 146 31.47 8.31 5.91
N GLN A 147 30.92 8.32 7.13
CA GLN A 147 29.97 9.34 7.57
C GLN A 147 30.58 10.75 7.51
N GLU A 148 31.83 10.91 7.93
CA GLU A 148 32.51 12.20 7.91
C GLU A 148 32.65 12.74 6.49
N TYR A 149 32.90 11.85 5.52
CA TYR A 149 32.99 12.23 4.11
C TYR A 149 31.62 12.58 3.53
N ALA A 150 30.57 11.85 3.91
CA ALA A 150 29.20 12.18 3.55
C ALA A 150 28.79 13.59 4.05
N ASP A 151 29.13 13.93 5.29
CA ASP A 151 28.84 15.24 5.89
C ASP A 151 29.56 16.38 5.14
N GLN A 152 30.81 16.15 4.73
CA GLN A 152 31.57 17.10 3.91
C GLN A 152 30.91 17.32 2.53
N ILE A 153 30.49 16.25 1.86
CA ILE A 153 29.76 16.34 0.58
C ILE A 153 28.48 17.16 0.76
N MET A 154 27.70 16.86 1.80
CA MET A 154 26.45 17.57 2.08
C MET A 154 26.69 19.07 2.32
N ALA A 155 27.72 19.42 3.09
CA ALA A 155 28.11 20.81 3.31
C ALA A 155 28.57 21.51 2.02
N CYS A 156 29.36 20.84 1.18
CA CYS A 156 29.84 21.42 -0.09
C CYS A 156 28.72 21.59 -1.14
N VAL A 157 27.78 20.64 -1.21
CA VAL A 157 26.71 20.68 -2.22
C VAL A 157 25.61 21.66 -1.82
N PHE A 158 25.25 21.68 -0.53
CA PHE A 158 24.08 22.41 -0.02
C PHE A 158 24.36 23.57 0.94
N GLY A 159 25.59 23.78 1.40
CA GLY A 159 25.93 24.80 2.41
C GLY A 159 25.59 26.24 2.02
N ASP A 160 25.63 26.58 0.73
CA ASP A 160 25.33 27.93 0.22
C ASP A 160 23.83 28.20 -0.05
N HIS A 161 22.95 27.21 0.11
CA HIS A 161 21.53 27.38 -0.23
C HIS A 161 20.76 28.36 0.66
N ASN A 162 21.34 28.83 1.76
CA ASN A 162 20.77 29.93 2.54
C ASN A 162 20.93 31.32 1.88
N ILE A 163 21.70 31.46 0.78
CA ILE A 163 22.06 32.78 0.22
C ILE A 163 21.27 33.14 -1.06
N ARG A 164 20.68 32.18 -1.78
CA ARG A 164 20.03 32.44 -3.07
C ARG A 164 18.51 32.30 -3.00
N SER A 165 17.91 33.09 -2.11
CA SER A 165 16.50 33.45 -2.20
C SER A 165 16.34 34.55 -3.25
N GLY A 166 16.45 34.19 -4.53
CA GLY A 166 16.42 35.15 -5.62
C GLY A 166 16.01 34.48 -6.92
N GLU A 167 14.70 34.46 -7.11
CA GLU A 167 13.95 34.40 -8.37
C GLU A 167 14.16 33.23 -9.34
N GLU A 168 13.01 32.64 -9.70
CA GLU A 168 12.71 31.78 -10.86
C GLU A 168 12.99 30.26 -10.79
N ALA A 169 11.96 29.59 -10.24
CA ALA A 169 11.26 28.42 -10.80
C ALA A 169 11.99 27.07 -10.92
N ALA A 170 11.55 26.09 -10.11
CA ALA A 170 10.68 25.00 -10.58
C ALA A 170 10.42 23.96 -9.46
N LEU A 171 9.12 23.66 -9.22
CA LEU A 171 8.57 22.57 -8.40
C LEU A 171 8.94 22.58 -6.90
N LYS A 172 7.97 23.00 -6.08
CA LYS A 172 8.02 23.32 -4.63
C LYS A 172 8.54 22.22 -3.66
N HIS A 173 9.06 21.07 -4.12
CA HIS A 173 9.45 19.96 -3.24
C HIS A 173 10.80 19.28 -3.56
N ARG A 174 11.55 19.67 -4.60
CA ARG A 174 12.87 19.05 -4.88
C ARG A 174 13.88 20.03 -5.48
N PHE A 175 15.09 20.05 -4.93
CA PHE A 175 16.23 20.77 -5.49
C PHE A 175 17.02 19.87 -6.44
N VAL A 176 17.39 20.39 -7.60
CA VAL A 176 18.16 19.67 -8.62
C VAL A 176 19.40 20.51 -8.96
N LYS A 177 20.58 19.88 -8.97
CA LYS A 177 21.85 20.50 -9.34
C LYS A 177 22.52 19.62 -10.39
N HIS A 178 22.78 20.19 -11.56
CA HIS A 178 23.48 19.51 -12.64
C HIS A 178 24.96 19.91 -12.61
N TYR A 179 25.84 18.95 -12.87
CA TYR A 179 27.28 19.16 -13.02
C TYR A 179 27.72 18.50 -14.33
N GLY A 180 28.56 19.16 -15.13
CA GLY A 180 28.94 18.71 -16.46
C GLY A 180 28.13 19.38 -17.58
N ASP A 181 27.96 18.68 -18.71
CA ASP A 181 27.69 19.31 -20.01
C ASP A 181 26.27 19.91 -20.10
N THR A 182 26.22 21.23 -20.01
CA THR A 182 25.14 22.06 -20.53
C THR A 182 25.54 22.46 -21.96
N THR A 183 25.33 21.61 -22.95
CA THR A 183 25.66 21.95 -24.35
C THR A 183 24.81 23.10 -24.87
N PRO A 184 25.40 24.21 -25.37
CA PRO A 184 24.90 24.89 -26.55
C PRO A 184 25.67 24.41 -27.80
N CYS A 185 24.97 24.32 -28.93
CA CYS A 185 25.48 23.89 -30.23
C CYS A 185 26.75 24.64 -30.69
#